data_AF-A0A392WDR9-F1
#
_entry.id   AF-A0A392WDR9-F1
#
_cell.length_a   1.000
_cell.length_b   1.000
_cell.length_c   1.000
_cell.angle_alpha   90.00
_cell.angle_beta   90.00
_cell.angle_gamma   90.00
#
_symmetry.space_group_name_H-M   'P 1'
#
loop_
_entity.id
_entity.type
_entity.pdbx_description
1 polymer ?
#
loop_
_entity_poly.entity_id
_entity_poly.type
_entity_poly.pdbx_seq_one_letter_code
_entity_poly.pdbx_strand_id
1 'polypeptide(L)' 'VQVRDNLTVETMPLRIEGREVQKLRNKEIPSVKVVWGGPAGENAT' A
#
# COMPACT_ATOMS: atom_id res chain seq x y z
N VAL A 1 14.07 -5.86 2.68
CA VAL A 1 13.00 -5.68 1.67
C VAL A 1 13.28 -6.66 0.54
N GLN A 2 12.38 -7.59 0.24
CA GLN A 2 12.54 -8.47 -0.92
C GLN A 2 11.81 -7.84 -2.10
N VAL A 3 12.58 -7.51 -3.14
CA VAL A 3 12.06 -6.99 -4.40
C VAL A 3 12.00 -8.15 -5.38
N ARG A 4 10.83 -8.41 -5.96
CA ARG A 4 10.67 -9.40 -7.03
C ARG A 4 11.25 -8.86 -8.34
N ASP A 5 11.59 -9.74 -9.28
CA ASP A 5 12.21 -9.36 -10.57
C ASP A 5 11.36 -8.40 -11.42
N ASN A 6 10.07 -8.30 -11.14
CA ASN A 6 9.15 -7.34 -11.75
C ASN A 6 9.03 -6.01 -10.98
N LEU A 7 10.01 -5.69 -10.14
CA LEU A 7 10.06 -4.50 -9.28
C LEU A 7 8.90 -4.39 -8.28
N THR A 8 8.18 -5.49 -8.02
CA THR A 8 7.13 -5.50 -7.00
C THR A 8 7.72 -5.83 -5.64
N VAL A 9 7.44 -4.98 -4.65
CA VAL A 9 7.82 -5.23 -3.26
C VAL A 9 6.64 -5.88 -2.55
N GLU A 10 6.81 -7.12 -2.10
CA GLU A 10 5.85 -7.73 -1.18
C GLU A 10 6.14 -7.25 0.23
N THR A 11 5.60 -6.08 0.55
CA THR A 11 5.57 -5.61 1.94
C THR A 11 4.23 -6.00 2.56
N MET A 12 4.26 -6.63 3.72
CA MET A 12 3.05 -6.86 4.50
C MET A 12 2.65 -5.54 5.17
N PRO A 13 1.38 -5.09 5.05
CA PRO A 13 0.95 -3.85 5.67
C PRO A 13 0.99 -3.99 7.20
N LEU A 14 1.57 -3.00 7.88
CA LEU A 14 1.71 -3.02 9.35
C LEU A 14 0.35 -2.88 10.05
N ARG A 15 -0.52 -2.04 9.49
CA ARG A 15 -1.86 -1.78 10.03
C ARG A 15 -2.77 -1.21 8.96
N ILE A 16 -4.05 -1.55 9.01
CA ILE A 16 -5.09 -0.87 8.23
C ILE A 16 -5.49 0.41 8.97
N GLU A 17 -5.27 1.57 8.36
CA GLU A 17 -5.68 2.88 8.91
C GLU A 17 -7.19 3.07 8.82
N GLY A 18 -7.79 2.63 7.73
CA GLY A 18 -9.20 2.86 7.50
C GLY A 18 -9.72 2.20 6.25
N ARG A 19 -11.03 2.04 6.20
CA ARG A 19 -11.78 1.58 5.04
C ARG A 19 -12.83 2.62 4.69
N GLU A 20 -12.96 2.93 3.42
CA GLU A 20 -13.97 3.85 2.91
C GLU A 20 -14.57 3.27 1.63
N VAL A 21 -15.83 3.59 1.35
CA VAL A 21 -16.44 3.29 0.06
C VAL A 21 -16.48 4.58 -0.75
N GLN A 22 -15.67 4.64 -1.80
CA GLN A 22 -15.67 5.78 -2.71
C GLN A 22 -16.80 5.63 -3.72
N LYS A 23 -17.69 6.62 -3.73
CA LYS A 23 -18.78 6.70 -4.71
C LYS A 23 -18.30 7.48 -5.93
N LEU A 24 -18.12 6.77 -7.04
CA LEU A 24 -17.93 7.33 -8.37
C LEU A 24 -19.27 7.39 -9.10
N ARG A 25 -19.26 8.06 -10.27
CA ARG A 25 -20.48 8.38 -11.04
C ARG A 25 -21.45 7.22 -11.26
N ASN A 26 -20.96 5.98 -11.36
CA ASN A 26 -21.78 4.76 -11.51
C ASN A 26 -21.24 3.56 -10.72
N LYS A 27 -20.36 3.78 -9.74
CA LYS A 27 -19.68 2.69 -9.03
C LYS A 27 -19.42 3.05 -7.58
N GLU A 28 -19.58 2.07 -6.71
CA GLU A 28 -19.12 2.14 -5.33
C GLU A 28 -17.90 1.22 -5.20
N ILE A 29 -16.75 1.81 -4.89
CA ILE A 29 -15.47 1.09 -4.82
C ILE A 29 -14.99 1.10 -3.36
N PRO A 30 -14.86 -0.06 -2.70
CA PRO A 30 -14.23 -0.13 -1.40
C PRO A 30 -12.73 0.16 -1.54
N SER A 31 -12.27 1.18 -0.84
CA SER A 31 -10.87 1.56 -0.72
C SER A 31 -10.38 1.30 0.71
N VAL A 32 -9.15 0.81 0.84
CA VAL A 32 -8.54 0.52 2.13
C VAL A 32 -7.23 1.30 2.22
N LYS A 33 -7.14 2.18 3.21
CA LYS A 33 -5.92 2.89 3.54
C LYS A 33 -5.12 2.04 4.53
N VAL A 34 -3.87 1.75 4.19
CA VAL A 34 -2.97 0.95 5.05
C VAL A 34 -1.70 1.74 5.35
N VAL A 35 -1.15 1.52 6.54
CA VAL A 35 0.19 1.98 6.93
C VAL A 35 1.19 0.95 6.43
N TRP A 36 2.10 1.42 5.61
CA TRP A 36 3.28 0.66 5.24
C TRP A 36 4.41 1.02 6.20
N GLY A 37 4.97 0.01 6.86
CA GLY A 37 6.28 0.15 7.47
C GLY A 37 7.32 0.00 6.38
N GLY A 38 7.71 1.09 5.74
CA GLY A 38 8.92 1.04 4.91
C GLY A 38 10.12 0.72 5.79
N PRO A 39 11.20 0.10 5.26
CA PRO A 39 12.51 0.56 5.70
C PRO A 39 12.56 2.06 5.38
N ALA A 40 12.83 2.89 6.38
CA ALA A 40 13.31 4.25 6.15
C ALA A 40 14.46 4.15 5.13
N GLY A 41 14.49 5.05 4.14
CA GLY A 41 15.41 4.95 3.00
C GLY A 41 16.84 4.57 3.42
N GLU A 42 17.31 3.44 2.91
CA GLU A 42 18.70 3.00 3.06
C GLU A 42 19.32 2.69 1.68
N ASN A 43 18.90 3.41 0.64
CA ASN A 43 19.59 3.45 -0.66
C ASN A 43 19.53 4.87 -1.23
N ALA A 44 20.35 5.74 -0.67
CA ALA A 44 20.91 6.91 -1.33
C ALA A 44 22.42 6.90 -1.05
N THR A 45 23.16 6.04 -1.74
CA THR A 45 24.61 6.13 -1.97
C THR A 45 24.91 5.42 -3.28
#